data_AF-A0AAX0VIZ2-F1
#
_entry.id   AF-A0AAX0VIZ2-F1
#
_cell.length_a   1.000
_cell.length_b   1.000
_cell.length_c   1.000
_cell.angle_alpha   90.00
_cell.angle_beta   90.00
_cell.angle_gamma   90.00
#
_symmetry.space_group_name_H-M   'P 1'
#
loop_
_entity.id
_entity.type
_entity.pdbx_description
1 polymer ?
#
loop_
_entity_poly.entity_id
_entity_poly.type
_entity_poly.pdbx_seq_one_letter_code
_entity_poly.pdbx_strand_id
1 'polypeptide(L)'
;MPLGLTWLDVLLIVALAMLLVQGHRRGLWVVLGNLVGLVGGAAIAFYALPEVAEFVTAPQWRWAALIATLVLLVAAGQYVGAAIGEAIRLRVNLPALRLVDRLLGALAAGLAGALVLWLVAFSIAASGSTAVTREVNRSQVITALDTVMPDSLLAWAARSRSAVADLDVLPELELPAPVPESDDGVRAAPAPAATPGLPSAASSPSDTATSAPPPTSAAPSATTTAPASSTSTAAPSTPAASSASAAVVRLTGTAAQCNQVQSGSGVAVAPDRVLTNAHVVLGVDAPTVTDRARGVHAARIVHLDTAHDLAVLAVDDANLPVMPVGAELTGGASASVLGYPDGGPFASTPATVQAVGEVPLGDVLTGAASMVDVYTLAADIRHGYSGGPVVDAAGNLAGLVFARAPGSDAVGYALTADTIAPVVAAAPGMTATVPSGDCVPGG
;
A
#
# COMPACT_ATOMS: atom_id res chain seq x y z
N MET A 1 -16.66 36.32 26.48
CA MET A 1 -16.19 35.34 25.49
C MET A 1 -16.67 33.98 25.98
N PRO A 2 -17.53 33.26 25.24
CA PRO A 2 -18.00 31.97 25.72
C PRO A 2 -16.80 31.02 25.73
N LEU A 3 -16.65 30.25 26.81
CA LEU A 3 -15.64 29.22 26.97
C LEU A 3 -15.68 28.34 25.71
N GLY A 4 -14.58 28.25 24.97
CA GLY A 4 -14.48 27.56 23.67
C GLY A 4 -14.58 26.04 23.77
N LEU A 5 -15.58 25.55 24.50
CA LEU A 5 -15.94 24.15 24.64
C LEU A 5 -16.81 23.77 23.45
N THR A 6 -16.34 22.79 22.68
CA THR A 6 -17.15 22.19 21.62
C THR A 6 -18.32 21.41 22.23
N TRP A 7 -19.39 21.17 21.48
CA TRP A 7 -20.51 20.35 21.95
C TRP A 7 -20.06 18.92 22.30
N LEU A 8 -18.99 18.45 21.62
CA LEU A 8 -18.33 17.19 21.90
C LEU A 8 -17.64 17.22 23.27
N ASP A 9 -16.96 18.31 23.63
CA ASP A 9 -16.29 18.47 24.93
C ASP A 9 -17.28 18.41 26.09
N VAL A 10 -18.45 19.03 25.92
CA VAL A 10 -19.52 18.99 26.93
C VAL A 10 -20.01 17.55 27.13
N LEU A 11 -20.20 16.80 26.04
CA LEU A 11 -20.64 15.41 26.08
C LEU A 11 -19.58 14.49 26.72
N LEU A 12 -18.31 14.73 26.39
CA LEU A 12 -17.15 14.04 26.94
C LEU A 12 -17.00 14.28 28.44
N ILE A 13 -17.09 15.53 28.88
CA ILE A 13 -17.01 15.91 30.30
C ILE A 13 -18.16 15.28 31.09
N VAL A 14 -19.38 15.28 30.53
CA VAL A 14 -20.54 14.63 31.17
C VAL A 14 -20.36 13.13 31.26
N ALA A 15 -19.87 12.46 30.21
CA ALA A 15 -19.58 11.03 30.21
C ALA A 15 -18.49 10.67 31.23
N LEU A 16 -17.41 11.46 31.30
CA LEU A 16 -16.29 11.28 32.20
C LEU A 16 -16.70 11.51 33.66
N ALA A 17 -17.55 12.52 33.92
CA ALA A 17 -18.17 12.76 35.21
C ALA A 17 -19.11 11.60 35.62
N MET A 18 -19.91 11.06 34.69
CA MET A 18 -20.77 9.90 34.96
C MET A 18 -19.97 8.65 35.30
N LEU A 19 -18.86 8.40 34.58
CA LEU A 19 -17.96 7.28 34.83
C LEU A 19 -17.23 7.42 36.18
N LEU A 20 -16.80 8.63 36.55
CA LEU A 20 -16.23 8.94 37.86
C LEU A 20 -17.24 8.67 39.00
N VAL A 21 -18.49 9.11 38.83
CA VAL A 21 -19.55 8.91 39.83
C VAL A 21 -19.95 7.43 39.93
N GLN A 22 -19.98 6.68 38.83
CA GLN A 22 -20.23 5.24 38.84
C GLN A 22 -19.07 4.43 39.45
N GLY A 23 -17.82 4.80 39.15
CA GLY A 23 -16.61 4.14 39.65
C GLY A 23 -16.46 4.27 41.16
N HIS A 24 -16.81 5.43 41.73
CA HIS A 24 -16.73 5.66 43.18
C HIS A 24 -17.61 4.70 44.00
N ARG A 25 -18.68 4.14 43.40
CA ARG A 25 -19.65 3.31 44.11
C ARG A 25 -19.35 1.79 44.10
N ARG A 26 -18.47 1.28 43.22
CA ARG A 26 -18.37 -0.17 42.94
C ARG A 26 -17.11 -0.90 43.48
N GLY A 27 -16.09 -0.20 43.95
CA GLY A 27 -14.87 -0.81 44.57
C GLY A 27 -13.85 -1.33 43.55
N LEU A 28 -12.58 -1.49 43.96
CA LEU A 28 -11.42 -1.72 43.07
C LEU A 28 -11.54 -2.99 42.24
N TRP A 29 -11.95 -4.09 42.85
CA TRP A 29 -12.01 -5.39 42.19
C TRP A 29 -13.03 -5.44 41.04
N VAL A 30 -14.13 -4.69 41.16
CA VAL A 30 -15.11 -4.54 40.07
C VAL A 30 -14.55 -3.68 38.95
N VAL A 31 -13.72 -2.68 39.27
CA VAL A 31 -13.02 -1.86 38.27
C VAL A 31 -11.93 -2.65 37.54
N LEU A 32 -11.15 -3.44 38.26
CA LEU A 32 -10.15 -4.36 37.70
C LEU A 32 -10.81 -5.39 36.78
N GLY A 33 -11.93 -5.95 37.24
CA GLY A 33 -12.79 -6.82 36.45
C GLY A 33 -13.28 -6.14 35.16
N ASN A 34 -13.80 -4.91 35.25
CA ASN A 34 -14.24 -4.14 34.07
C ASN A 34 -13.11 -3.88 33.08
N LEU A 35 -11.90 -3.60 33.55
CA LEU A 35 -10.74 -3.33 32.69
C LEU A 35 -10.30 -4.60 31.95
N VAL A 36 -10.19 -5.72 32.66
CA VAL A 36 -9.91 -7.03 32.05
C VAL A 36 -11.00 -7.42 31.07
N GLY A 37 -12.26 -7.16 31.42
CA GLY A 37 -13.42 -7.40 30.58
C GLY A 37 -13.42 -6.57 29.29
N LEU A 38 -13.04 -5.30 29.38
CA LEU A 38 -12.92 -4.39 28.24
C LEU A 38 -11.84 -4.85 27.27
N VAL A 39 -10.64 -5.15 27.78
CA VAL A 39 -9.52 -5.62 26.96
C VAL A 39 -9.87 -6.97 26.31
N GLY A 40 -10.48 -7.88 27.06
CA GLY A 40 -10.96 -9.16 26.53
C GLY A 40 -12.02 -8.98 25.44
N GLY A 41 -13.00 -8.10 25.66
CA GLY A 41 -14.04 -7.80 24.67
C GLY A 41 -13.49 -7.16 23.39
N ALA A 42 -12.53 -6.25 23.52
CA ALA A 42 -11.86 -5.63 22.36
C ALA A 42 -10.99 -6.64 21.58
N ALA A 43 -10.29 -7.54 22.28
CA ALA A 43 -9.52 -8.60 21.63
C ALA A 43 -10.42 -9.57 20.86
N ILE A 44 -11.56 -9.97 21.43
CA ILE A 44 -12.54 -10.81 20.72
C ILE A 44 -13.12 -10.07 19.52
N ALA A 45 -13.42 -8.76 19.66
CA ALA A 45 -13.89 -7.96 18.54
C ALA A 45 -12.87 -7.88 17.40
N PHE A 46 -11.58 -7.75 17.68
CA PHE A 46 -10.53 -7.75 16.65
C PHE A 46 -10.59 -8.97 15.73
N TYR A 47 -10.87 -10.16 16.28
CA TYR A 47 -11.04 -11.39 15.49
C TYR A 47 -12.42 -11.51 14.83
N ALA A 48 -13.48 -10.95 15.44
CA ALA A 48 -14.84 -11.03 14.91
C ALA A 48 -15.12 -10.02 13.79
N LEU A 49 -14.46 -8.86 13.79
CA LEU A 49 -14.72 -7.78 12.83
C LEU A 49 -14.46 -8.16 11.37
N PRO A 50 -13.38 -8.91 11.00
CA PRO A 50 -13.18 -9.37 9.64
C PRO A 50 -14.34 -10.22 9.12
N GLU A 51 -14.87 -11.16 9.92
CA GLU A 51 -16.00 -12.00 9.51
C GLU A 51 -17.30 -11.20 9.33
N VAL A 52 -17.55 -10.22 10.20
CA VAL A 52 -18.71 -9.32 10.06
C VAL A 52 -18.58 -8.46 8.80
N ALA A 53 -17.37 -8.04 8.43
CA ALA A 53 -17.10 -7.26 7.23
C ALA A 53 -17.38 -8.04 5.94
N GLU A 54 -17.22 -9.36 5.96
CA GLU A 54 -17.55 -10.26 4.85
C GLU A 54 -19.05 -10.58 4.79
N PHE A 55 -19.72 -10.71 5.94
CA PHE A 55 -21.15 -11.02 6.01
C PHE A 55 -22.04 -9.84 5.58
N VAL A 56 -21.64 -8.61 5.89
CA VAL A 56 -22.39 -7.39 5.54
C VAL A 56 -21.83 -6.76 4.27
N THR A 57 -22.35 -7.21 3.14
CA THR A 57 -21.93 -6.77 1.80
C THR A 57 -22.47 -5.39 1.40
N ALA A 58 -23.50 -4.88 2.09
CA ALA A 58 -24.09 -3.56 1.81
C ALA A 58 -23.21 -2.42 2.37
N PRO A 59 -22.61 -1.55 1.52
CA PRO A 59 -21.63 -0.54 1.95
C PRO A 59 -22.18 0.46 2.98
N GLN A 60 -23.47 0.85 2.86
CA GLN A 60 -24.08 1.80 3.79
C GLN A 60 -24.30 1.25 5.21
N TRP A 61 -24.35 -0.09 5.38
CA TRP A 61 -24.61 -0.73 6.66
C TRP A 61 -23.36 -1.34 7.30
N ARG A 62 -22.31 -1.58 6.51
CA ARG A 62 -21.08 -2.24 6.95
C ARG A 62 -20.43 -1.54 8.15
N TRP A 63 -20.26 -0.22 8.09
CA TRP A 63 -19.69 0.54 9.21
C TRP A 63 -20.56 0.50 10.47
N ALA A 64 -21.89 0.55 10.32
CA ALA A 64 -22.80 0.44 11.46
C ALA A 64 -22.74 -0.96 12.10
N ALA A 65 -22.63 -2.03 11.30
CA ALA A 65 -22.50 -3.40 11.77
C ALA A 65 -21.16 -3.64 12.50
N LEU A 66 -20.05 -3.09 11.98
CA LEU A 66 -18.74 -3.18 12.62
C LEU A 66 -18.72 -2.45 13.97
N ILE A 67 -19.24 -1.22 14.01
CA ILE A 67 -19.33 -0.44 15.25
C ILE A 67 -20.24 -1.14 16.27
N ALA A 68 -21.41 -1.62 15.85
CA ALA A 68 -22.33 -2.35 16.72
C ALA A 68 -21.70 -3.61 17.30
N THR A 69 -20.95 -4.37 16.49
CA THR A 69 -20.27 -5.59 16.92
C THR A 69 -19.19 -5.28 17.96
N LEU A 70 -18.35 -4.28 17.71
CA LEU A 70 -17.31 -3.84 18.65
C LEU A 70 -17.93 -3.41 19.98
N VAL A 71 -18.97 -2.57 19.94
CA VAL A 71 -19.64 -2.07 21.15
C VAL A 71 -20.29 -3.22 21.95
N LEU A 72 -20.96 -4.15 21.27
CA LEU A 72 -21.59 -5.30 21.92
C LEU A 72 -20.57 -6.23 22.59
N LEU A 73 -19.45 -6.53 21.92
CA LEU A 73 -18.42 -7.42 22.46
C LEU A 73 -17.65 -6.79 23.62
N VAL A 74 -17.35 -5.49 23.53
CA VAL A 74 -16.74 -4.74 24.64
C VAL A 74 -17.69 -4.67 25.83
N ALA A 75 -18.98 -4.37 25.61
CA ALA A 75 -19.98 -4.31 26.68
C ALA A 75 -20.20 -5.69 27.34
N ALA A 76 -20.24 -6.76 26.55
CA ALA A 76 -20.34 -8.13 27.06
C ALA A 76 -19.11 -8.51 27.88
N GLY A 77 -17.91 -8.20 27.38
CA GLY A 77 -16.66 -8.42 28.10
C GLY A 77 -16.63 -7.69 29.43
N GLN A 78 -17.01 -6.41 29.45
CA GLN A 78 -17.12 -5.61 30.66
C GLN A 78 -18.13 -6.19 31.66
N TYR A 79 -19.31 -6.64 31.20
CA TYR A 79 -20.32 -7.24 32.07
C TYR A 79 -19.79 -8.51 32.76
N VAL A 80 -19.14 -9.40 32.00
CA VAL A 80 -18.51 -10.61 32.53
C VAL A 80 -17.37 -10.26 33.49
N GLY A 81 -16.53 -9.30 33.11
CA GLY A 81 -15.44 -8.80 33.92
C GLY A 81 -15.91 -8.23 35.26
N ALA A 82 -16.97 -7.42 35.25
CA ALA A 82 -17.61 -6.87 36.44
C ALA A 82 -18.13 -7.98 37.36
N ALA A 83 -18.81 -8.98 36.80
CA ALA A 83 -19.36 -10.09 37.57
C ALA A 83 -18.26 -10.90 38.28
N ILE A 84 -17.14 -11.15 37.58
CA ILE A 84 -15.97 -11.82 38.15
C ILE A 84 -15.33 -10.93 39.23
N GLY A 85 -15.17 -9.64 38.97
CA GLY A 85 -14.63 -8.68 39.92
C GLY A 85 -15.45 -8.58 41.21
N GLU A 86 -16.78 -8.60 41.11
CA GLU A 86 -17.70 -8.62 42.24
C GLU A 86 -17.59 -9.94 43.03
N ALA A 87 -17.45 -11.07 42.34
CA ALA A 87 -17.25 -12.38 42.98
C ALA A 87 -15.92 -12.46 43.76
N ILE A 88 -14.85 -11.84 43.26
CA ILE A 88 -13.56 -11.76 43.94
C ILE A 88 -13.62 -10.81 45.14
N ARG A 89 -14.29 -9.65 44.97
CA ARG A 89 -14.50 -8.67 46.04
C ARG A 89 -15.16 -9.28 47.28
N LEU A 90 -16.14 -10.14 47.08
CA LEU A 90 -16.86 -10.81 48.17
C LEU A 90 -15.96 -11.78 48.98
N ARG A 91 -14.84 -12.25 48.42
CA ARG A 91 -13.88 -13.15 49.08
C ARG A 91 -12.75 -12.44 49.83
N VAL A 92 -12.43 -11.19 49.48
CA VAL A 92 -11.26 -10.45 49.99
C VAL A 92 -11.70 -9.15 50.66
N ASN A 93 -12.30 -9.22 51.85
CA ASN A 93 -12.86 -8.05 52.53
C ASN A 93 -12.00 -7.59 53.72
N LEU A 94 -10.96 -6.78 53.46
CA LEU A 94 -10.11 -6.17 54.50
C LEU A 94 -10.52 -4.70 54.76
N PRO A 95 -10.96 -4.33 55.97
CA PRO A 95 -11.55 -3.01 56.25
C PRO A 95 -10.56 -1.83 56.23
N ALA A 96 -9.25 -2.09 56.37
CA ALA A 96 -8.22 -1.05 56.51
C ALA A 96 -7.80 -0.38 55.18
N LEU A 97 -8.10 -0.97 54.01
CA LEU A 97 -7.66 -0.45 52.69
C LEU A 97 -8.75 0.27 51.90
N ARG A 98 -9.95 0.50 52.46
CA ARG A 98 -11.13 1.01 51.73
C ARG A 98 -10.96 2.39 51.09
N LEU A 99 -10.08 3.25 51.61
CA LEU A 99 -9.78 4.56 51.01
C LEU A 99 -8.87 4.43 49.78
N VAL A 100 -7.85 3.58 49.90
CA VAL A 100 -6.88 3.27 48.83
C VAL A 100 -7.60 2.54 47.68
N ASP A 101 -8.48 1.58 48.01
CA ASP A 101 -9.30 0.84 47.07
C ASP A 101 -10.21 1.75 46.21
N ARG A 102 -10.76 2.81 46.82
CA ARG A 102 -11.63 3.79 46.13
C ARG A 102 -10.84 4.76 45.25
N LEU A 103 -9.66 5.19 45.70
CA LEU A 103 -8.78 6.06 44.92
C LEU A 103 -8.19 5.32 43.71
N LEU A 104 -7.67 4.10 43.90
CA LEU A 104 -7.20 3.27 42.80
C LEU A 104 -8.32 2.86 41.84
N GLY A 105 -9.53 2.60 42.35
CA GLY A 105 -10.70 2.31 41.51
C GLY A 105 -11.12 3.52 40.64
N ALA A 106 -11.07 4.74 41.17
CA ALA A 106 -11.35 5.95 40.39
C ALA A 106 -10.26 6.21 39.33
N LEU A 107 -8.99 5.99 39.69
CA LEU A 107 -7.84 6.15 38.80
C LEU A 107 -7.91 5.15 37.64
N ALA A 108 -8.15 3.87 37.93
CA ALA A 108 -8.25 2.83 36.90
C ALA A 108 -9.47 3.03 35.98
N ALA A 109 -10.61 3.48 36.50
CA ALA A 109 -11.78 3.83 35.68
C ALA A 109 -11.53 5.06 34.79
N GLY A 110 -10.82 6.07 35.30
CA GLY A 110 -10.39 7.22 34.52
C GLY A 110 -9.45 6.82 33.37
N LEU A 111 -8.46 5.98 33.66
CA LEU A 111 -7.52 5.47 32.65
C LEU A 111 -8.20 4.59 31.59
N ALA A 112 -9.12 3.71 31.99
CA ALA A 112 -9.89 2.89 31.05
C ALA A 112 -10.81 3.75 30.17
N GLY A 113 -11.49 4.75 30.76
CA GLY A 113 -12.31 5.70 30.00
C GLY A 113 -11.48 6.51 28.99
N ALA A 114 -10.32 7.00 29.41
CA ALA A 114 -9.38 7.70 28.55
C ALA A 114 -8.89 6.80 27.39
N LEU A 115 -8.58 5.53 27.65
CA LEU A 115 -8.16 4.57 26.64
C LEU A 115 -9.26 4.30 25.60
N VAL A 116 -10.51 4.12 26.04
CA VAL A 116 -11.66 3.92 25.13
C VAL A 116 -11.91 5.17 24.28
N LEU A 117 -11.89 6.34 24.91
CA LEU A 117 -12.04 7.62 24.20
C LEU A 117 -10.92 7.83 23.18
N TRP A 118 -9.70 7.44 23.53
CA TRP A 118 -8.55 7.48 22.63
C TRP A 118 -8.71 6.51 21.45
N LEU A 119 -9.15 5.27 21.70
CA LEU A 119 -9.45 4.28 20.64
C LEU A 119 -10.57 4.76 19.71
N VAL A 120 -11.62 5.38 20.24
CA VAL A 120 -12.71 5.94 19.42
C VAL A 120 -12.23 7.12 18.60
N ALA A 121 -11.47 8.05 19.19
CA ALA A 121 -10.90 9.18 18.47
C ALA A 121 -9.92 8.73 17.36
N PHE A 122 -9.11 7.70 17.63
CA PHE A 122 -8.19 7.10 16.67
C PHE A 122 -8.93 6.44 15.49
N SER A 123 -9.98 5.66 15.75
CA SER A 123 -10.81 5.06 14.69
C SER A 123 -11.53 6.10 13.83
N ILE A 124 -11.93 7.23 14.43
CA ILE A 124 -12.51 8.35 13.68
C ILE A 124 -11.44 9.07 12.85
N ALA A 125 -10.23 9.26 13.37
CA ALA A 125 -9.10 9.85 12.63
C ALA A 125 -8.68 8.98 11.43
N ALA A 126 -8.77 7.65 11.55
CA ALA A 126 -8.49 6.69 10.48
C ALA A 126 -9.57 6.64 9.37
N SER A 127 -10.73 7.29 9.56
CA SER A 127 -11.86 7.26 8.61
C SER A 127 -11.73 8.19 7.40
N GLY A 128 -10.62 8.92 7.25
CA GLY A 128 -10.33 9.75 6.07
C GLY A 128 -11.19 11.01 5.89
N SER A 129 -12.03 11.40 6.86
CA SER A 129 -12.86 12.59 6.72
C SER A 129 -12.10 13.89 7.08
N THR A 130 -11.84 14.72 6.08
CA THR A 130 -11.08 16.00 6.18
C THR A 130 -11.73 17.07 7.09
N ALA A 131 -12.96 16.83 7.54
CA ALA A 131 -13.70 17.72 8.44
C ALA A 131 -13.36 17.52 9.93
N VAL A 132 -12.89 16.33 10.34
CA VAL A 132 -12.66 16.00 11.76
C VAL A 132 -11.21 16.24 12.19
N THR A 133 -10.25 16.08 11.28
CA THR A 133 -8.81 16.30 11.49
C THR A 133 -8.47 17.73 11.93
N ARG A 134 -9.29 18.71 11.54
CA ARG A 134 -9.10 20.13 11.89
C ARG A 134 -9.45 20.45 13.35
N GLU A 135 -10.33 19.65 13.95
CA GLU A 135 -10.84 19.87 15.32
C GLU A 135 -10.03 19.08 16.36
N VAL A 136 -9.47 17.92 15.98
CA VAL A 136 -8.57 17.12 16.81
C VAL A 136 -7.24 17.87 17.09
N ASN A 137 -6.71 18.59 16.09
CA ASN A 137 -5.48 19.38 16.22
C ASN A 137 -5.59 20.60 17.16
N ARG A 138 -6.79 20.95 17.65
CA ARG A 138 -7.00 22.04 18.62
C ARG A 138 -7.18 21.57 20.06
N SER A 139 -7.15 20.26 20.32
CA SER A 139 -7.47 19.72 21.65
C SER A 139 -6.28 19.74 22.61
N GLN A 140 -6.35 20.60 23.63
CA GLN A 140 -5.36 20.68 24.72
C GLN A 140 -5.34 19.44 25.62
N VAL A 141 -6.38 18.59 25.56
CA VAL A 141 -6.49 17.35 26.34
C VAL A 141 -5.54 16.28 25.78
N ILE A 142 -5.35 16.24 24.45
CA ILE A 142 -4.43 15.30 23.80
C ILE A 142 -2.98 15.65 24.16
N THR A 143 -2.64 16.94 24.17
CA THR A 143 -1.30 17.42 24.58
C THR A 143 -0.99 17.14 26.05
N ALA A 144 -1.98 17.18 26.94
CA ALA A 144 -1.81 16.86 28.36
C ALA A 144 -1.69 15.35 28.63
N LEU A 145 -2.25 14.51 27.76
CA LEU A 145 -2.16 13.05 27.86
C LEU A 145 -0.79 12.53 27.38
N ASP A 146 -0.17 13.23 26.41
CA ASP A 146 1.15 12.93 25.84
C ASP A 146 2.28 13.08 26.88
N THR A 147 2.10 13.95 27.87
CA THR A 147 3.11 14.23 28.91
C THR A 147 3.22 13.14 29.99
N VAL A 148 2.29 12.17 30.00
CA VAL A 148 2.20 11.12 31.04
C VAL A 148 2.55 9.73 30.49
N MET A 149 2.73 9.57 29.17
CA MET A 149 3.10 8.29 28.58
C MET A 149 4.58 7.93 28.84
N PRO A 150 4.91 6.69 29.25
CA PRO A 150 6.28 6.20 29.28
C PRO A 150 6.84 5.99 27.86
N ASP A 151 8.09 6.38 27.62
CA ASP A 151 8.78 6.31 26.31
C ASP A 151 8.75 4.92 25.65
N SER A 152 8.57 3.85 26.43
CA SER A 152 8.42 2.48 25.94
C SER A 152 7.13 2.25 25.14
N LEU A 153 6.06 3.01 25.43
CA LEU A 153 4.81 2.97 24.69
C LEU A 153 4.91 3.78 23.38
N LEU A 154 5.63 4.90 23.39
CA LEU A 154 5.95 5.68 22.19
C LEU A 154 6.83 4.88 21.22
N ALA A 155 7.79 4.11 21.73
CA ALA A 155 8.64 3.24 20.92
C ALA A 155 7.90 2.00 20.35
N TRP A 156 6.85 1.52 21.02
CA TRP A 156 5.97 0.47 20.51
C TRP A 156 4.97 1.03 19.49
N ALA A 157 4.39 2.21 19.76
CA ALA A 157 3.50 2.93 18.83
C ALA A 157 4.23 3.38 17.55
N ALA A 158 5.50 3.78 17.64
CA ALA A 158 6.33 4.07 16.48
C ALA A 158 6.63 2.81 15.65
N ARG A 159 6.83 1.65 16.31
CA ARG A 159 7.03 0.34 15.65
C ARG A 159 5.77 -0.24 15.02
N SER A 160 4.60 0.00 15.60
CA SER A 160 3.31 -0.37 14.99
C SER A 160 2.90 0.61 13.91
N ARG A 161 3.30 1.90 14.02
CA ARG A 161 3.16 2.89 12.96
C ARG A 161 4.02 2.55 11.75
N SER A 162 5.24 2.02 11.90
CA SER A 162 6.04 1.55 10.75
C SER A 162 5.41 0.30 10.10
N ALA A 163 4.81 -0.60 10.87
CA ALA A 163 4.12 -1.79 10.32
C ALA A 163 2.79 -1.49 9.59
N VAL A 164 2.20 -0.31 9.81
CA VAL A 164 0.98 0.17 9.12
C VAL A 164 1.32 1.22 8.06
N ALA A 165 2.40 1.99 8.23
CA ALA A 165 2.94 2.89 7.21
C ALA A 165 3.70 2.13 6.09
N ASP A 166 4.12 0.88 6.33
CA ASP A 166 4.66 -0.03 5.32
C ASP A 166 3.62 -0.47 4.25
N LEU A 167 2.34 -0.11 4.41
CA LEU A 167 1.28 -0.52 3.46
C LEU A 167 0.99 0.49 2.34
N ASP A 168 1.37 1.76 2.46
CA ASP A 168 1.04 2.78 1.44
C ASP A 168 2.14 3.84 1.29
N VAL A 169 3.27 3.45 0.70
CA VAL A 169 4.23 4.44 0.13
C VAL A 169 4.66 3.98 -1.25
N LEU A 170 3.69 3.88 -2.16
CA LEU A 170 3.93 4.10 -3.58
C LEU A 170 3.10 5.33 -3.97
N PRO A 171 3.62 6.25 -4.80
CA PRO A 171 2.78 7.29 -5.38
C PRO A 171 1.67 6.61 -6.17
N GLU A 172 0.46 6.68 -5.62
CA GLU A 172 -0.74 6.11 -6.20
C GLU A 172 -1.15 7.02 -7.37
N LEU A 173 -0.70 6.69 -8.57
CA LEU A 173 -1.07 7.48 -9.75
C LEU A 173 -2.52 7.13 -10.12
N GLU A 174 -3.41 8.10 -9.98
CA GLU A 174 -4.76 8.03 -10.53
C GLU A 174 -4.71 8.19 -12.05
N LEU A 175 -4.23 7.16 -12.74
CA LEU A 175 -4.16 7.12 -14.20
C LEU A 175 -5.52 6.73 -14.77
N PRO A 176 -5.94 7.35 -15.90
CA PRO A 176 -7.16 6.94 -16.57
C PRO A 176 -7.08 5.44 -16.91
N ALA A 177 -8.13 4.70 -16.54
CA ALA A 177 -8.22 3.27 -16.82
C ALA A 177 -7.91 2.99 -18.30
N PRO A 178 -7.21 1.89 -18.63
CA PRO A 178 -6.93 1.54 -20.01
C PRO A 178 -8.26 1.48 -20.78
N VAL A 179 -8.33 2.25 -21.87
CA VAL A 179 -9.49 2.28 -22.74
C VAL A 179 -9.70 0.85 -23.26
N PRO A 180 -10.86 0.21 -23.05
CA PRO A 180 -11.11 -1.08 -23.67
C PRO A 180 -11.03 -0.89 -25.19
N GLU A 181 -10.21 -1.69 -25.86
CA GLU A 181 -10.21 -1.78 -27.32
C GLU A 181 -11.67 -2.01 -27.77
N SER A 182 -12.23 -1.00 -28.41
CA SER A 182 -13.51 -1.13 -29.10
C SER A 182 -13.30 -2.12 -30.23
N ASP A 183 -13.94 -3.28 -30.11
CA ASP A 183 -14.07 -4.32 -31.13
C ASP A 183 -14.97 -3.80 -32.27
N ASP A 184 -14.55 -2.70 -32.90
CA ASP A 184 -15.16 -2.18 -34.12
C ASP A 184 -14.65 -3.04 -35.28
N GLY A 185 -15.39 -4.13 -35.50
CA GLY A 185 -15.21 -5.04 -36.61
C GLY A 185 -14.94 -4.29 -37.92
N VAL A 186 -13.90 -4.75 -38.60
CA VAL A 186 -13.49 -4.37 -39.95
C VAL A 186 -14.72 -4.24 -40.86
N ARG A 187 -15.23 -3.02 -41.02
CA ARG A 187 -15.98 -2.62 -42.22
C ARG A 187 -14.96 -2.08 -43.20
N ALA A 188 -14.66 -2.91 -44.19
CA ALA A 188 -13.96 -2.50 -45.40
C ALA A 188 -14.57 -1.21 -45.96
N ALA A 189 -13.72 -0.22 -46.19
CA ALA A 189 -14.09 0.98 -46.93
C ALA A 189 -14.53 0.59 -48.36
N PRO A 190 -15.65 1.12 -48.89
CA PRO A 190 -16.00 0.91 -50.28
C PRO A 190 -15.18 1.87 -51.17
N ALA A 191 -14.51 1.30 -52.19
CA ALA A 191 -13.97 2.05 -53.31
C ALA A 191 -15.12 2.63 -54.18
N PRO A 192 -14.94 3.77 -54.85
CA PRO A 192 -16.01 4.40 -55.62
C PRO A 192 -16.07 3.79 -57.03
N ALA A 193 -17.27 3.53 -57.54
CA ALA A 193 -17.46 3.29 -58.96
C ALA A 193 -18.78 3.88 -59.47
N ALA A 194 -18.67 4.52 -60.63
CA ALA A 194 -19.69 5.22 -61.36
C ALA A 194 -20.83 4.30 -61.88
N THR A 195 -22.02 4.88 -61.98
CA THR A 195 -23.24 4.41 -62.67
C THR A 195 -23.12 4.51 -64.20
N PRO A 196 -24.12 4.08 -65.01
CA PRO A 196 -25.10 2.98 -64.89
C PRO A 196 -25.30 2.15 -66.19
N GLY A 197 -25.97 0.99 -66.09
CA GLY A 197 -26.55 0.27 -67.24
C GLY A 197 -27.42 -0.95 -66.86
N LEU A 198 -28.70 -0.91 -67.24
CA LEU A 198 -29.75 -1.96 -67.13
C LEU A 198 -29.83 -2.79 -68.45
N PRO A 199 -30.74 -3.79 -68.61
CA PRO A 199 -30.79 -5.13 -67.97
C PRO A 199 -31.00 -6.29 -69.00
N SER A 200 -31.16 -7.53 -68.51
CA SER A 200 -32.08 -8.59 -69.05
C SER A 200 -31.48 -9.96 -69.39
N ALA A 201 -32.37 -10.96 -69.25
CA ALA A 201 -32.36 -12.38 -69.65
C ALA A 201 -31.64 -13.37 -68.70
N ALA A 202 -32.34 -14.16 -67.87
CA ALA A 202 -33.24 -15.30 -68.14
C ALA A 202 -32.50 -16.65 -68.16
N SER A 203 -32.87 -17.57 -67.25
CA SER A 203 -33.24 -19.00 -67.48
C SER A 203 -33.05 -19.85 -66.20
N SER A 204 -34.11 -20.55 -65.78
CA SER A 204 -34.12 -21.74 -64.89
C SER A 204 -34.25 -23.02 -65.77
N PRO A 205 -34.48 -24.28 -65.28
CA PRO A 205 -34.59 -24.83 -63.91
C PRO A 205 -33.94 -26.25 -63.71
N SER A 206 -34.31 -26.90 -62.57
CA SER A 206 -34.29 -28.35 -62.23
C SER A 206 -32.98 -28.95 -61.69
N ASP A 207 -32.92 -29.92 -60.76
CA ASP A 207 -33.81 -30.59 -59.76
C ASP A 207 -32.80 -31.39 -58.87
N THR A 208 -32.91 -31.60 -57.55
CA THR A 208 -33.66 -32.72 -56.93
C THR A 208 -33.28 -32.85 -55.43
N ALA A 209 -34.31 -32.94 -54.57
CA ALA A 209 -34.48 -33.63 -53.27
C ALA A 209 -33.33 -33.79 -52.25
N THR A 210 -33.60 -33.42 -50.98
CA THR A 210 -34.12 -34.38 -49.95
C THR A 210 -34.27 -33.66 -48.59
N SER A 211 -35.47 -33.76 -48.01
CA SER A 211 -35.84 -33.25 -46.69
C SER A 211 -35.58 -34.29 -45.60
N ALA A 212 -35.07 -33.86 -44.43
CA ALA A 212 -35.22 -34.56 -43.16
C ALA A 212 -35.25 -33.53 -41.99
N PRO A 213 -36.04 -33.78 -40.91
CA PRO A 213 -36.42 -32.80 -39.89
C PRO A 213 -35.40 -32.66 -38.73
N PRO A 214 -35.51 -31.63 -37.86
CA PRO A 214 -34.50 -31.32 -36.85
C PRO A 214 -34.74 -32.08 -35.54
N PRO A 215 -33.68 -32.43 -34.79
CA PRO A 215 -33.80 -32.63 -33.36
C PRO A 215 -33.37 -31.38 -32.58
N THR A 216 -34.25 -31.03 -31.66
CA THR A 216 -34.13 -30.09 -30.56
C THR A 216 -33.03 -30.52 -29.57
N SER A 217 -32.45 -29.52 -28.89
CA SER A 217 -31.89 -29.59 -27.53
C SER A 217 -30.53 -30.28 -27.32
N ALA A 218 -29.50 -29.48 -27.08
CA ALA A 218 -28.84 -29.41 -25.77
C ALA A 218 -27.63 -28.46 -25.85
N ALA A 219 -27.69 -27.36 -25.09
CA ALA A 219 -26.52 -26.57 -24.77
C ALA A 219 -25.57 -27.40 -23.88
N PRO A 220 -24.26 -27.45 -24.16
CA PRO A 220 -23.30 -27.78 -23.14
C PRO A 220 -22.96 -26.50 -22.38
N SER A 221 -23.26 -26.50 -21.10
CA SER A 221 -22.79 -25.55 -20.11
C SER A 221 -21.30 -25.29 -20.30
N ALA A 222 -20.92 -24.05 -20.56
CA ALA A 222 -19.56 -23.59 -20.38
C ALA A 222 -19.26 -23.67 -18.89
N THR A 223 -18.62 -24.76 -18.47
CA THR A 223 -17.92 -24.79 -17.19
C THR A 223 -16.83 -23.73 -17.27
N THR A 224 -17.05 -22.65 -16.54
CA THR A 224 -16.02 -21.69 -16.14
C THR A 224 -14.89 -22.47 -15.46
N THR A 225 -13.86 -22.82 -16.22
CA THR A 225 -12.59 -23.23 -15.66
C THR A 225 -11.95 -21.96 -15.12
N ALA A 226 -11.98 -21.82 -13.79
CA ALA A 226 -11.15 -20.86 -13.08
C ALA A 226 -9.70 -20.96 -13.57
N PRO A 227 -8.96 -19.85 -13.77
CA PRO A 227 -7.54 -19.97 -14.00
C PRO A 227 -6.92 -20.68 -12.80
N ALA A 228 -6.30 -21.81 -13.08
CA ALA A 228 -5.56 -22.59 -12.12
C ALA A 228 -4.53 -21.68 -11.44
N SER A 229 -4.48 -21.77 -10.11
CA SER A 229 -3.41 -21.29 -9.25
C SER A 229 -2.06 -21.42 -9.97
N SER A 230 -1.47 -20.30 -10.38
CA SER A 230 -0.12 -20.26 -10.90
C SER A 230 0.82 -20.60 -9.74
N THR A 231 1.18 -21.87 -9.69
CA THR A 231 2.36 -22.34 -8.99
C THR A 231 3.51 -21.44 -9.43
N SER A 232 4.12 -20.75 -8.47
CA SER A 232 5.40 -20.04 -8.61
C SER A 232 6.39 -20.98 -9.31
N THR A 233 6.49 -20.82 -10.62
CA THR A 233 7.45 -21.53 -11.45
C THR A 233 8.63 -20.59 -11.54
N ALA A 234 9.70 -20.93 -10.83
CA ALA A 234 10.98 -20.25 -10.96
C ALA A 234 11.28 -20.08 -12.45
N ALA A 235 11.50 -18.83 -12.87
CA ALA A 235 11.84 -18.48 -14.23
C ALA A 235 13.01 -19.34 -14.74
N PRO A 236 13.07 -19.69 -16.03
CA PRO A 236 14.18 -20.43 -16.59
C PRO A 236 15.49 -19.69 -16.31
N SER A 237 16.40 -20.34 -15.60
CA SER A 237 17.72 -19.84 -15.22
C SER A 237 18.64 -19.81 -16.44
N THR A 238 18.42 -18.85 -17.35
CA THR A 238 19.36 -18.56 -18.44
C THR A 238 20.59 -17.84 -17.87
N PRO A 239 21.79 -18.01 -18.47
CA PRO A 239 22.98 -17.25 -18.07
C PRO A 239 22.75 -15.73 -18.07
N ALA A 240 21.94 -15.25 -19.00
CA ALA A 240 21.47 -13.87 -19.08
C ALA A 240 20.71 -13.44 -17.80
N ALA A 241 19.70 -14.21 -17.38
CA ALA A 241 18.94 -13.92 -16.17
C ALA A 241 19.82 -13.95 -14.91
N SER A 242 20.80 -14.86 -14.83
CA SER A 242 21.74 -14.91 -13.70
C SER A 242 22.65 -13.68 -13.63
N SER A 243 23.14 -13.20 -14.77
CA SER A 243 24.00 -12.01 -14.86
C SER A 243 23.23 -10.74 -14.56
N ALA A 244 22.01 -10.62 -15.11
CA ALA A 244 21.11 -9.51 -14.82
C ALA A 244 20.80 -9.43 -13.32
N SER A 245 20.53 -10.57 -12.68
CA SER A 245 20.22 -10.60 -11.25
C SER A 245 21.39 -10.12 -10.37
N ALA A 246 22.65 -10.35 -10.78
CA ALA A 246 23.83 -9.96 -10.03
C ALA A 246 24.03 -8.43 -9.96
N ALA A 247 23.50 -7.68 -10.93
CA ALA A 247 23.56 -6.23 -11.00
C ALA A 247 22.50 -5.53 -10.12
N VAL A 248 21.55 -6.29 -9.54
CA VAL A 248 20.42 -5.71 -8.79
C VAL A 248 20.72 -5.65 -7.29
N VAL A 249 20.64 -4.46 -6.74
CA VAL A 249 21.04 -4.12 -5.38
C VAL A 249 19.86 -3.70 -4.52
N ARG A 250 19.95 -3.91 -3.21
CA ARG A 250 18.95 -3.44 -2.24
C ARG A 250 19.39 -2.11 -1.67
N LEU A 251 18.49 -1.14 -1.63
CA LEU A 251 18.72 0.15 -1.02
C LEU A 251 18.01 0.21 0.33
N THR A 252 18.68 0.77 1.31
CA THR A 252 18.11 1.05 2.63
C THR A 252 18.64 2.38 3.15
N GLY A 253 17.85 3.10 3.92
CA GLY A 253 18.28 4.36 4.50
C GLY A 253 17.30 4.91 5.52
N THR A 254 17.79 5.75 6.43
CA THR A 254 16.94 6.42 7.43
C THR A 254 16.68 7.85 7.00
N ALA A 255 15.41 8.16 6.72
CA ALA A 255 14.97 9.53 6.49
C ALA A 255 14.67 10.19 7.85
N ALA A 256 15.73 10.72 8.49
CA ALA A 256 15.68 11.20 9.87
C ALA A 256 14.66 12.33 10.10
N GLN A 257 14.52 13.23 9.11
CA GLN A 257 13.54 14.32 9.15
C GLN A 257 12.10 13.83 9.25
N CYS A 258 11.86 12.59 8.80
CA CYS A 258 10.53 12.02 8.63
C CYS A 258 10.29 10.85 9.56
N ASN A 259 11.31 10.49 10.35
CA ASN A 259 11.30 9.35 11.26
C ASN A 259 10.85 8.06 10.54
N GLN A 260 11.33 7.88 9.30
CA GLN A 260 11.02 6.73 8.45
C GLN A 260 12.29 6.00 8.02
N VAL A 261 12.14 4.69 7.76
CA VAL A 261 13.16 3.89 7.09
C VAL A 261 12.70 3.69 5.65
N GLN A 262 13.50 4.16 4.70
CA GLN A 262 13.28 3.91 3.28
C GLN A 262 13.95 2.61 2.88
N SER A 263 13.26 1.82 2.05
CA SER A 263 13.79 0.62 1.43
C SER A 263 13.34 0.56 -0.02
N GLY A 264 14.22 0.10 -0.89
CA GLY A 264 13.93 -0.02 -2.32
C GLY A 264 14.92 -0.91 -3.04
N SER A 265 14.80 -0.92 -4.36
CA SER A 265 15.69 -1.63 -5.27
C SER A 265 16.49 -0.64 -6.12
N GLY A 266 17.58 -1.14 -6.69
CA GLY A 266 18.41 -0.39 -7.61
C GLY A 266 19.11 -1.34 -8.59
N VAL A 267 19.64 -0.78 -9.67
CA VAL A 267 20.39 -1.51 -10.68
C VAL A 267 21.73 -0.84 -10.94
N ALA A 268 22.80 -1.63 -10.96
CA ALA A 268 24.13 -1.15 -11.30
C ALA A 268 24.24 -0.88 -12.81
N VAL A 269 24.46 0.39 -13.15
CA VAL A 269 24.57 0.90 -14.53
C VAL A 269 26.01 1.28 -14.89
N ALA A 270 26.88 1.37 -13.88
CA ALA A 270 28.33 1.35 -13.98
C ALA A 270 28.90 0.61 -12.76
N PRO A 271 30.20 0.24 -12.74
CA PRO A 271 30.78 -0.52 -11.64
C PRO A 271 30.61 0.11 -10.26
N ASP A 272 30.52 1.44 -10.20
CA ASP A 272 30.38 2.26 -9.00
C ASP A 272 29.14 3.19 -9.07
N ARG A 273 28.18 2.90 -9.97
CA ARG A 273 26.95 3.69 -10.13
C ARG A 273 25.70 2.82 -10.11
N VAL A 274 24.75 3.19 -9.27
CA VAL A 274 23.45 2.54 -9.13
C VAL A 274 22.35 3.51 -9.54
N LEU A 275 21.50 3.10 -10.47
CA LEU A 275 20.25 3.77 -10.81
C LEU A 275 19.13 3.28 -9.89
N THR A 276 18.27 4.19 -9.44
CA THR A 276 17.06 3.91 -8.65
C THR A 276 16.05 5.05 -8.86
N ASN A 277 14.92 5.01 -8.15
CA ASN A 277 13.98 6.13 -8.13
C ASN A 277 14.40 7.25 -7.18
N ALA A 278 13.97 8.47 -7.47
CA ALA A 278 14.21 9.61 -6.58
C ALA A 278 13.51 9.40 -5.23
N HIS A 279 12.24 8.96 -5.23
CA HIS A 279 11.47 8.81 -3.99
C HIS A 279 12.06 7.78 -3.01
N VAL A 280 12.86 6.82 -3.49
CA VAL A 280 13.55 5.82 -2.65
C VAL A 280 14.64 6.49 -1.78
N VAL A 281 15.20 7.60 -2.23
CA VAL A 281 16.35 8.28 -1.59
C VAL A 281 16.03 9.67 -1.05
N LEU A 282 14.82 10.18 -1.30
CA LEU A 282 14.40 11.47 -0.75
C LEU A 282 14.44 11.49 0.78
N GLY A 283 15.04 12.55 1.34
CA GLY A 283 15.23 12.71 2.78
C GLY A 283 16.26 11.76 3.42
N VAL A 284 16.92 10.90 2.65
CA VAL A 284 17.96 9.98 3.13
C VAL A 284 19.35 10.57 2.84
N ASP A 285 19.98 11.14 3.88
CA ASP A 285 21.30 11.78 3.73
C ASP A 285 22.44 10.79 3.40
N ALA A 286 22.33 9.55 3.91
CA ALA A 286 23.36 8.52 3.78
C ALA A 286 22.74 7.16 3.42
N PRO A 287 22.34 6.96 2.15
CA PRO A 287 21.81 5.68 1.69
C PRO A 287 22.87 4.57 1.77
N THR A 288 22.41 3.36 2.03
CA THR A 288 23.23 2.16 2.06
C THR A 288 22.78 1.21 0.95
N VAL A 289 23.75 0.72 0.18
CA VAL A 289 23.54 -0.24 -0.91
C VAL A 289 24.02 -1.61 -0.48
N THR A 290 23.17 -2.63 -0.58
CA THR A 290 23.55 -4.04 -0.36
C THR A 290 23.56 -4.79 -1.68
N ASP A 291 24.70 -5.37 -2.05
CA ASP A 291 24.84 -6.16 -3.27
C ASP A 291 24.32 -7.61 -3.11
N ARG A 292 24.35 -8.39 -4.19
CA ARG A 292 23.94 -9.82 -4.17
C ARG A 292 24.86 -10.73 -3.36
N ALA A 293 26.13 -10.37 -3.23
CA ALA A 293 27.10 -11.05 -2.40
C ALA A 293 26.95 -10.68 -0.91
N ARG A 294 25.98 -9.81 -0.56
CA ARG A 294 25.73 -9.25 0.77
C ARG A 294 26.84 -8.29 1.24
N GLY A 295 27.63 -7.76 0.30
CA GLY A 295 28.46 -6.58 0.53
C GLY A 295 27.56 -5.38 0.83
N VAL A 296 27.94 -4.60 1.85
CA VAL A 296 27.21 -3.41 2.30
C VAL A 296 28.11 -2.21 2.05
N HIS A 297 27.60 -1.27 1.27
CA HIS A 297 28.36 -0.13 0.78
C HIS A 297 27.67 1.18 1.15
N ALA A 298 28.46 2.14 1.61
CA ALA A 298 27.97 3.51 1.80
C ALA A 298 27.80 4.16 0.44
N ALA A 299 26.65 4.80 0.21
CA ALA A 299 26.35 5.44 -1.06
C ALA A 299 26.13 6.94 -0.88
N ARG A 300 26.41 7.69 -1.95
CA ARG A 300 26.14 9.13 -2.05
C ARG A 300 25.24 9.39 -3.23
N ILE A 301 24.25 10.26 -3.07
CA ILE A 301 23.41 10.69 -4.18
C ILE A 301 24.26 11.63 -5.06
N VAL A 302 24.44 11.31 -6.33
CA VAL A 302 25.20 12.13 -7.29
C VAL A 302 24.33 12.71 -8.41
N HIS A 303 23.09 12.26 -8.50
CA HIS A 303 22.06 12.83 -9.34
C HIS A 303 20.70 12.57 -8.72
N LEU A 304 19.84 13.58 -8.75
CA LEU A 304 18.47 13.52 -8.25
C LEU A 304 17.60 14.34 -9.21
N ASP A 305 16.66 13.66 -9.84
CA ASP A 305 15.66 14.24 -10.74
C ASP A 305 14.27 13.82 -10.24
N THR A 306 13.64 14.71 -9.49
CA THR A 306 12.30 14.47 -8.92
C THR A 306 11.19 14.60 -9.95
N ALA A 307 11.44 15.20 -11.11
CA ALA A 307 10.44 15.36 -12.15
C ALA A 307 10.24 14.07 -12.96
N HIS A 308 11.30 13.26 -13.12
CA HIS A 308 11.25 11.96 -13.78
C HIS A 308 11.36 10.78 -12.80
N ASP A 309 11.36 11.07 -11.49
CA ASP A 309 11.56 10.11 -10.40
C ASP A 309 12.80 9.22 -10.56
N LEU A 310 13.94 9.84 -10.90
CA LEU A 310 15.22 9.16 -11.10
C LEU A 310 16.29 9.66 -10.14
N ALA A 311 17.12 8.74 -9.66
CA ALA A 311 18.33 9.06 -8.90
C ALA A 311 19.49 8.15 -9.28
N VAL A 312 20.71 8.70 -9.20
CA VAL A 312 21.95 7.93 -9.35
C VAL A 312 22.75 8.03 -8.06
N LEU A 313 23.16 6.88 -7.56
CA LEU A 313 24.01 6.74 -6.39
C LEU A 313 25.44 6.37 -6.82
N ALA A 314 26.43 7.03 -6.22
CA ALA A 314 27.83 6.63 -6.27
C ALA A 314 28.15 5.69 -5.10
N VAL A 315 28.83 4.59 -5.40
CA VAL A 315 29.21 3.54 -4.47
C VAL A 315 30.72 3.28 -4.62
N ASP A 316 31.52 4.19 -4.08
CA ASP A 316 32.94 4.35 -4.44
C ASP A 316 33.83 3.13 -4.09
N ASP A 317 33.39 2.28 -3.15
CA ASP A 317 34.10 1.10 -2.68
C ASP A 317 33.65 -0.21 -3.35
N ALA A 318 32.72 -0.14 -4.31
CA ALA A 318 32.14 -1.29 -5.00
C ALA A 318 32.66 -1.46 -6.44
N ASN A 319 32.63 -2.70 -6.92
CA ASN A 319 32.86 -3.06 -8.33
C ASN A 319 31.72 -3.97 -8.78
N LEU A 320 30.56 -3.37 -8.99
CA LEU A 320 29.29 -4.04 -9.24
C LEU A 320 29.22 -4.60 -10.68
N PRO A 321 28.57 -5.76 -10.89
CA PRO A 321 28.22 -6.22 -12.23
C PRO A 321 27.30 -5.21 -12.90
N VAL A 322 27.60 -4.80 -14.13
CA VAL A 322 26.83 -3.79 -14.86
C VAL A 322 25.73 -4.44 -15.70
N MET A 323 24.51 -3.92 -15.60
CA MET A 323 23.42 -4.29 -16.48
C MET A 323 23.42 -3.38 -17.72
N PRO A 324 23.60 -3.92 -18.93
CA PRO A 324 23.51 -3.13 -20.16
C PRO A 324 22.08 -2.65 -20.39
N VAL A 325 21.91 -1.47 -20.98
CA VAL A 325 20.60 -0.94 -21.41
C VAL A 325 20.14 -1.70 -22.66
N GLY A 326 18.90 -2.17 -22.63
CA GLY A 326 18.22 -2.86 -23.71
C GLY A 326 17.47 -1.91 -24.65
N ALA A 327 16.72 -2.50 -25.58
CA ALA A 327 15.81 -1.75 -26.43
C ALA A 327 14.46 -1.54 -25.74
N GLU A 328 13.75 -0.51 -26.18
CA GLU A 328 12.37 -0.22 -25.83
C GLU A 328 11.45 -1.44 -26.08
N LEU A 329 10.60 -1.79 -25.12
CA LEU A 329 9.64 -2.89 -25.24
C LEU A 329 8.32 -2.43 -25.85
N THR A 330 7.67 -3.32 -26.60
CA THR A 330 6.34 -3.09 -27.18
C THR A 330 5.24 -3.80 -26.38
N GLY A 331 3.98 -3.39 -26.56
CA GLY A 331 2.82 -4.11 -26.02
C GLY A 331 2.85 -5.60 -26.36
N GLY A 332 2.53 -6.44 -25.37
CA GLY A 332 2.61 -7.91 -25.43
C GLY A 332 3.99 -8.51 -25.15
N ALA A 333 5.06 -7.71 -25.02
CA ALA A 333 6.38 -8.22 -24.74
C ALA A 333 6.47 -8.88 -23.35
N SER A 334 7.12 -10.04 -23.29
CA SER A 334 7.46 -10.71 -22.02
C SER A 334 8.71 -10.12 -21.41
N ALA A 335 8.67 -9.85 -20.11
CA ALA A 335 9.76 -9.30 -19.33
C ALA A 335 9.81 -9.95 -17.94
N SER A 336 10.74 -9.53 -17.11
CA SER A 336 10.75 -9.83 -15.68
C SER A 336 11.10 -8.60 -14.86
N VAL A 337 10.53 -8.50 -13.67
CA VAL A 337 10.85 -7.44 -12.71
C VAL A 337 11.69 -8.03 -11.60
N LEU A 338 12.83 -7.40 -11.34
CA LEU A 338 13.81 -7.85 -10.36
C LEU A 338 13.85 -6.85 -9.19
N GLY A 339 13.85 -7.34 -7.96
CA GLY A 339 13.91 -6.42 -6.81
C GLY A 339 13.91 -7.10 -5.45
N TYR A 340 13.70 -6.30 -4.41
CA TYR A 340 13.67 -6.70 -3.00
C TYR A 340 12.34 -6.31 -2.37
N PRO A 341 11.27 -7.07 -2.65
CA PRO A 341 9.94 -6.77 -2.12
C PRO A 341 9.96 -6.67 -0.60
N ASP A 342 9.30 -5.65 -0.08
CA ASP A 342 9.15 -5.36 1.34
C ASP A 342 10.50 -5.24 2.08
N GLY A 343 11.58 -4.91 1.35
CA GLY A 343 12.96 -4.90 1.85
C GLY A 343 13.55 -6.29 2.14
N GLY A 344 12.84 -7.35 1.76
CA GLY A 344 13.16 -8.75 2.03
C GLY A 344 14.27 -9.32 1.15
N PRO A 345 14.25 -10.65 0.91
CA PRO A 345 15.18 -11.28 -0.01
C PRO A 345 14.89 -10.88 -1.46
N PHE A 346 15.88 -11.10 -2.33
CA PHE A 346 15.69 -10.91 -3.76
C PHE A 346 14.52 -11.76 -4.29
N ALA A 347 13.72 -11.15 -5.17
CA ALA A 347 12.70 -11.83 -5.94
C ALA A 347 12.74 -11.42 -7.42
N SER A 348 12.35 -12.36 -8.29
CA SER A 348 12.13 -12.17 -9.72
C SER A 348 10.68 -12.50 -10.03
N THR A 349 9.94 -11.54 -10.54
CA THR A 349 8.52 -11.68 -10.89
C THR A 349 8.36 -11.59 -12.40
N PRO A 350 7.65 -12.51 -13.06
CA PRO A 350 7.35 -12.39 -14.49
C PRO A 350 6.48 -11.15 -14.75
N ALA A 351 6.71 -10.48 -15.88
CA ALA A 351 5.96 -9.30 -16.28
C ALA A 351 5.58 -9.38 -17.76
N THR A 352 4.45 -8.79 -18.12
CA THR A 352 4.07 -8.56 -19.52
C THR A 352 3.77 -7.08 -19.72
N VAL A 353 4.35 -6.48 -20.75
CA VAL A 353 4.02 -5.09 -21.13
C VAL A 353 2.62 -5.07 -21.71
N GLN A 354 1.68 -4.42 -21.02
CA GLN A 354 0.29 -4.29 -21.47
C GLN A 354 0.13 -3.11 -22.42
N ALA A 355 0.72 -1.98 -22.06
CA ALA A 355 0.67 -0.75 -22.85
C ALA A 355 1.95 0.08 -22.62
N VAL A 356 2.26 0.91 -23.61
CA VAL A 356 3.27 1.97 -23.52
C VAL A 356 2.53 3.28 -23.73
N GLY A 357 2.76 4.27 -22.87
CA GLY A 357 2.08 5.55 -22.99
C GLY A 357 2.71 6.64 -22.13
N GLU A 358 2.36 7.87 -22.47
CA GLU A 358 2.87 9.06 -21.80
C GLU A 358 1.96 9.46 -20.65
N VAL A 359 2.54 9.67 -19.47
CA VAL A 359 1.83 9.93 -18.22
C VAL A 359 2.38 11.17 -17.53
N PRO A 360 1.53 12.06 -16.99
CA PRO A 360 2.00 13.16 -16.15
C PRO A 360 2.51 12.61 -14.80
N LEU A 361 3.80 12.75 -14.55
CA LEU A 361 4.41 12.58 -13.24
C LEU A 361 4.57 13.95 -12.57
N GLY A 362 4.04 14.09 -11.36
CA GLY A 362 4.21 15.30 -10.57
C GLY A 362 5.60 15.36 -9.94
N ASP A 363 6.31 16.46 -10.16
CA ASP A 363 7.50 16.80 -9.39
C ASP A 363 7.08 17.11 -7.96
N VAL A 364 7.52 16.26 -7.04
CA VAL A 364 7.16 16.37 -5.62
C VAL A 364 7.74 17.61 -4.93
N LEU A 365 8.80 18.21 -5.48
CA LEU A 365 9.42 19.41 -4.93
C LEU A 365 8.80 20.69 -5.47
N THR A 366 8.44 20.72 -6.76
CA THR A 366 7.95 21.95 -7.42
C THR A 366 6.44 21.95 -7.68
N GLY A 367 5.79 20.80 -7.63
CA GLY A 367 4.39 20.61 -7.99
C GLY A 367 4.11 20.69 -9.50
N ALA A 368 5.13 20.81 -10.35
CA ALA A 368 4.99 20.81 -11.80
C ALA A 368 4.86 19.37 -12.32
N ALA A 369 3.97 19.13 -13.29
CA ALA A 369 3.86 17.81 -13.92
C ALA A 369 4.75 17.73 -15.18
N SER A 370 5.63 16.73 -15.23
CA SER A 370 6.39 16.35 -16.41
C SER A 370 5.74 15.14 -17.05
N MET A 371 5.63 15.14 -18.36
CA MET A 371 5.12 13.98 -19.08
C MET A 371 6.27 13.00 -19.29
N VAL A 372 6.06 11.74 -18.94
CA VAL A 372 7.07 10.68 -19.05
C VAL A 372 6.49 9.45 -19.70
N ASP A 373 7.30 8.76 -20.50
CA ASP A 373 6.90 7.50 -21.10
C ASP A 373 6.99 6.37 -20.07
N VAL A 374 5.90 5.62 -19.92
CA VAL A 374 5.80 4.51 -18.98
C VAL A 374 5.26 3.25 -19.65
N TYR A 375 5.73 2.11 -19.15
CA TYR A 375 5.06 0.84 -19.32
C TYR A 375 3.97 0.67 -18.27
N THR A 376 2.82 0.20 -18.72
CA THR A 376 1.88 -0.53 -17.85
C THR A 376 2.22 -2.01 -17.92
N LEU A 377 2.50 -2.62 -16.78
CA LEU A 377 2.94 -4.01 -16.66
C LEU A 377 1.86 -4.85 -15.99
N ALA A 378 1.58 -6.03 -16.51
CA ALA A 378 0.93 -7.08 -15.73
C ALA A 378 2.01 -7.87 -14.99
N ALA A 379 2.18 -7.56 -13.70
CA ALA A 379 3.16 -8.15 -12.81
C ALA A 379 2.72 -7.93 -11.37
N ASP A 380 3.08 -8.83 -10.45
CA ASP A 380 2.85 -8.68 -9.01
C ASP A 380 3.90 -7.74 -8.40
N ILE A 381 3.57 -6.45 -8.37
CA ILE A 381 4.45 -5.36 -7.88
C ILE A 381 4.02 -4.93 -6.49
N ARG A 382 4.96 -5.09 -5.55
CA ARG A 382 4.81 -4.73 -4.14
C ARG A 382 5.80 -3.63 -3.75
N HIS A 383 5.66 -3.10 -2.54
CA HIS A 383 6.64 -2.16 -1.99
C HIS A 383 8.06 -2.75 -2.03
N GLY A 384 9.08 -1.91 -2.21
CA GLY A 384 10.47 -2.36 -2.35
C GLY A 384 10.90 -2.78 -3.76
N TYR A 385 9.99 -2.99 -4.72
CA TYR A 385 10.35 -3.12 -6.14
C TYR A 385 10.70 -1.79 -6.81
N SER A 386 10.32 -0.63 -6.23
CA SER A 386 10.70 0.69 -6.74
C SER A 386 12.20 0.81 -6.92
N GLY A 387 12.62 1.29 -8.09
CA GLY A 387 14.00 1.38 -8.54
C GLY A 387 14.57 0.04 -9.03
N GLY A 388 13.77 -1.02 -9.03
CA GLY A 388 14.13 -2.33 -9.57
C GLY A 388 14.01 -2.35 -11.10
N PRO A 389 14.87 -3.09 -11.80
CA PRO A 389 14.85 -3.11 -13.25
C PRO A 389 13.75 -4.02 -13.80
N VAL A 390 13.13 -3.56 -14.88
CA VAL A 390 12.43 -4.41 -15.85
C VAL A 390 13.51 -4.95 -16.80
N VAL A 391 13.58 -6.28 -16.94
CA VAL A 391 14.57 -6.95 -17.78
C VAL A 391 13.93 -7.67 -18.95
N ASP A 392 14.55 -7.55 -20.12
CA ASP A 392 14.15 -8.27 -21.32
C ASP A 392 14.61 -9.74 -21.28
N ALA A 393 14.24 -10.53 -22.30
CA ALA A 393 14.63 -11.94 -22.40
C ALA A 393 16.15 -12.16 -22.54
N ALA A 394 16.91 -11.13 -22.93
CA ALA A 394 18.36 -11.15 -23.04
C ALA A 394 19.05 -10.69 -21.74
N GLY A 395 18.29 -10.30 -20.71
CA GLY A 395 18.81 -9.82 -19.43
C GLY A 395 19.30 -8.38 -19.44
N ASN A 396 18.89 -7.58 -20.43
CA ASN A 396 19.21 -6.16 -20.48
C ASN A 396 18.16 -5.34 -19.72
N LEU A 397 18.59 -4.17 -19.24
CA LEU A 397 17.74 -3.17 -18.59
C LEU A 397 16.79 -2.54 -19.61
N ALA A 398 15.52 -2.92 -19.55
CA ALA A 398 14.48 -2.44 -20.45
C ALA A 398 13.59 -1.37 -19.82
N GLY A 399 13.66 -1.15 -18.50
CA GLY A 399 12.88 -0.13 -17.80
C GLY A 399 13.14 -0.13 -16.31
N LEU A 400 12.50 0.78 -15.57
CA LEU A 400 12.68 0.95 -14.12
C LEU A 400 11.32 1.06 -13.41
N VAL A 401 11.00 0.12 -12.53
CA VAL A 401 9.72 0.14 -11.79
C VAL A 401 9.67 1.34 -10.87
N PHE A 402 8.55 2.08 -10.86
CA PHE A 402 8.40 3.27 -10.03
C PHE A 402 7.07 3.34 -9.26
N ALA A 403 6.00 2.72 -9.76
CA ALA A 403 4.68 2.74 -9.11
C ALA A 403 3.88 1.44 -9.34
N ARG A 404 2.75 1.32 -8.64
CA ARG A 404 1.72 0.28 -8.87
C ARG A 404 0.37 0.95 -9.09
N ALA A 405 -0.62 0.17 -9.51
CA ALA A 405 -1.99 0.65 -9.63
C ALA A 405 -2.74 0.66 -8.28
N PRO A 406 -3.78 1.51 -8.15
CA PRO A 406 -4.55 1.61 -6.92
C PRO A 406 -5.34 0.35 -6.61
N GLY A 407 -5.12 -0.19 -5.40
CA GLY A 407 -5.84 -1.38 -4.92
C GLY A 407 -5.56 -2.67 -5.71
N SER A 408 -4.49 -2.71 -6.50
CA SER A 408 -4.11 -3.89 -7.28
C SER A 408 -2.59 -4.05 -7.38
N ASP A 409 -2.05 -5.09 -6.77
CA ASP A 409 -0.64 -5.48 -6.93
C ASP A 409 -0.36 -6.09 -8.30
N ALA A 410 -1.40 -6.50 -9.05
CA ALA A 410 -1.26 -7.18 -10.34
C ALA A 410 -0.94 -6.25 -11.53
N VAL A 411 -0.93 -4.92 -11.31
CA VAL A 411 -0.62 -3.92 -12.32
C VAL A 411 0.46 -3.00 -11.79
N GLY A 412 1.60 -2.98 -12.47
CA GLY A 412 2.75 -2.14 -12.17
C GLY A 412 3.00 -1.07 -13.22
N TYR A 413 3.74 -0.03 -12.85
CA TYR A 413 4.22 1.00 -13.76
C TYR A 413 5.74 1.08 -13.71
N ALA A 414 6.36 1.19 -14.88
CA ALA A 414 7.79 1.34 -15.03
C ALA A 414 8.14 2.43 -16.04
N LEU A 415 9.20 3.19 -15.78
CA LEU A 415 9.80 4.10 -16.75
C LEU A 415 10.40 3.28 -17.90
N THR A 416 10.26 3.79 -19.12
CA THR A 416 10.74 3.13 -20.33
C THR A 416 12.26 3.13 -20.46
N ALA A 417 12.80 2.27 -21.33
CA ALA A 417 14.24 2.25 -21.65
C ALA A 417 14.68 3.62 -22.19
N ASP A 418 13.89 4.21 -23.09
CA ASP A 418 14.17 5.51 -23.68
C ASP A 418 14.17 6.64 -22.63
N THR A 419 13.30 6.56 -21.62
CA THR A 419 13.25 7.54 -20.51
C THR A 419 14.52 7.48 -19.66
N ILE A 420 15.02 6.28 -19.35
CA ILE A 420 16.18 6.12 -18.45
C ILE A 420 17.54 6.19 -19.16
N ALA A 421 17.59 5.90 -20.47
CA ALA A 421 18.84 5.81 -21.24
C ALA A 421 19.74 7.07 -21.15
N PRO A 422 19.23 8.31 -21.22
CA PRO A 422 20.06 9.51 -21.07
C PRO A 422 20.77 9.58 -19.72
N VAL A 423 20.08 9.24 -18.64
CA VAL A 423 20.63 9.24 -17.28
C VAL A 423 21.67 8.14 -17.13
N VAL A 424 21.39 6.94 -17.64
CA VAL A 424 22.33 5.81 -17.63
C VAL A 424 23.63 6.15 -18.38
N ALA A 425 23.52 6.76 -19.57
CA ALA A 425 24.68 7.13 -20.37
C ALA A 425 25.56 8.19 -19.68
N ALA A 426 24.95 9.11 -18.92
CA ALA A 426 25.66 10.16 -18.18
C ALA A 426 26.20 9.70 -16.81
N ALA A 427 25.64 8.64 -16.23
CA ALA A 427 25.93 8.18 -14.86
C ALA A 427 27.43 8.02 -14.53
N PRO A 428 28.30 7.45 -15.41
CA PRO A 428 29.73 7.31 -15.10
C PRO A 428 30.45 8.65 -14.86
N GLY A 429 29.96 9.75 -15.44
CA GLY A 429 30.53 11.09 -15.27
C GLY A 429 30.03 11.84 -14.03
N MET A 430 28.96 11.37 -13.39
CA MET A 430 28.37 12.02 -12.23
C MET A 430 29.21 11.72 -10.98
N THR A 431 29.73 12.74 -10.32
CA THR A 431 30.65 12.58 -9.17
C THR A 431 30.31 13.49 -7.99
N ALA A 432 29.80 14.70 -8.26
CA ALA A 432 29.41 15.66 -7.25
C ALA A 432 28.21 15.15 -6.45
N THR A 433 28.33 15.13 -5.12
CA THR A 433 27.21 14.80 -4.24
C THR A 433 26.13 15.87 -4.35
N VAL A 434 24.87 15.43 -4.45
CA VAL A 434 23.68 16.29 -4.37
C VAL A 434 22.92 16.01 -3.07
N PRO A 435 22.26 17.01 -2.47
CA PRO A 435 21.39 16.80 -1.31
C PRO A 435 20.23 15.86 -1.64
N SER A 436 19.76 15.10 -0.64
CA SER A 436 18.61 14.20 -0.77
C SER A 436 17.26 14.91 -0.90
N GLY A 437 17.22 16.24 -0.83
CA GLY A 437 15.98 17.01 -0.73
C GLY A 437 15.23 16.77 0.59
N ASP A 438 14.09 17.44 0.72
CA ASP A 438 13.16 17.24 1.83
C ASP A 438 12.30 16.00 1.57
N CYS A 439 11.84 15.32 2.62
CA CYS A 439 10.90 14.22 2.40
C CYS A 439 9.55 14.75 1.91
N VAL A 440 8.84 13.87 1.21
CA VAL A 440 7.42 14.01 0.93
C VAL A 440 6.63 13.77 2.22
N PRO A 441 5.92 14.76 2.81
CA PRO A 441 5.13 14.54 4.00
C PRO A 441 3.82 13.83 3.63
N GLY A 442 3.70 12.55 3.99
CA GLY A 442 2.43 11.80 4.02
C GLY A 442 1.73 11.64 2.67
N GLY A 443 2.00 10.52 2.00
CA GLY A 443 1.02 9.91 1.09
C GLY A 443 -0.14 9.31 1.87
#